data_AF-A0A9Q1LEI6-F1
#
_entry.id   AF-A0A9Q1LEI6-F1
#
_cell.length_a   1.000
_cell.length_b   1.000
_cell.length_c   1.000
_cell.angle_alpha   90.00
_cell.angle_beta   90.00
_cell.angle_gamma   90.00
#
_symmetry.space_group_name_H-M   'P 1'
#
loop_
_entity.id
_entity.type
_entity.pdbx_description
1 polymer ?
#
loop_
_entity_poly.entity_id
_entity_poly.type
_entity_poly.pdbx_seq_one_letter_code
_entity_poly.pdbx_strand_id
1 'polypeptide(L)'
;METGKWEGKRNMKETDMEEEDDEEDEDVVEDTKRKRVLIRSGRKVSTGEGSRQPSCQVEDCIADMVNAKAYHRRHKVCEFHAKSPAVLIGGLRQRFCQQCSRFHQLAEFDEAKRSCRRRLAGHNERRRKSHDSPGEGPI
;
A
#
# COMPACT_ATOMS: atom_id res chain seq x y z
N MET A 1 -35.95 28.76 -46.29
CA MET A 1 -34.53 28.40 -46.33
C MET A 1 -34.22 27.88 -44.93
N GLU A 2 -34.56 26.62 -44.67
CA GLU A 2 -33.70 25.43 -44.79
C GLU A 2 -32.99 25.17 -43.46
N THR A 3 -33.49 24.19 -42.70
CA THR A 3 -32.89 22.85 -42.44
C THR A 3 -31.69 22.92 -41.49
N GLY A 4 -31.48 22.03 -40.52
CA GLY A 4 -32.12 20.76 -40.23
C GLY A 4 -31.71 20.23 -38.85
N LYS A 5 -32.53 19.30 -38.39
CA LYS A 5 -32.31 18.38 -37.28
C LYS A 5 -31.12 17.45 -37.60
N TRP A 6 -30.20 17.25 -36.67
CA TRP A 6 -29.27 16.11 -36.72
C TRP A 6 -29.22 15.39 -35.38
N GLU A 7 -29.86 14.21 -35.36
CA GLU A 7 -29.57 13.14 -34.42
C GLU A 7 -28.29 12.43 -34.89
N GLY A 8 -27.30 12.27 -34.01
CA GLY A 8 -25.96 11.79 -34.37
C GLY A 8 -25.38 10.78 -33.37
N LYS A 9 -26.06 9.66 -33.23
CA LYS A 9 -25.59 8.40 -32.62
C LYS A 9 -24.26 7.96 -33.23
N ARG A 10 -23.20 7.82 -32.42
CA ARG A 10 -22.04 6.96 -32.74
C ARG A 10 -21.49 6.27 -31.49
N ASN A 11 -21.67 4.95 -31.53
CA ASN A 11 -21.09 3.87 -30.74
C ASN A 11 -19.63 3.64 -31.15
N MET A 12 -18.69 3.53 -30.18
CA MET A 12 -17.32 2.99 -30.33
C MET A 12 -16.64 3.12 -28.95
N LYS A 13 -15.94 2.16 -28.35
CA LYS A 13 -15.56 0.80 -28.67
C LYS A 13 -15.11 0.19 -27.33
N GLU A 14 -15.59 -1.00 -26.98
CA GLU A 14 -14.94 -1.83 -25.97
C GLU A 14 -13.49 -2.08 -26.39
N THR A 15 -12.56 -1.81 -25.49
CA THR A 15 -11.19 -2.31 -25.57
C THR A 15 -10.92 -3.06 -24.29
N ASP A 16 -11.22 -4.35 -24.38
CA ASP A 16 -10.56 -5.42 -23.64
C ASP A 16 -9.05 -5.26 -23.81
N MET A 17 -8.34 -5.14 -22.70
CA MET A 17 -6.88 -5.10 -22.64
C MET A 17 -6.48 -5.99 -21.47
N GLU A 18 -6.39 -7.27 -21.79
CA GLU A 18 -5.57 -8.22 -21.06
C GLU A 18 -4.12 -7.73 -21.11
N GLU A 19 -3.53 -7.45 -19.96
CA GLU A 19 -2.08 -7.44 -19.80
C GLU A 19 -1.75 -8.40 -18.65
N GLU A 20 -1.25 -9.56 -19.05
CA GLU A 20 -0.48 -10.48 -18.23
C GLU A 20 0.84 -9.77 -17.87
N ASP A 21 1.06 -9.50 -16.58
CA ASP A 21 2.36 -9.06 -16.07
C ASP A 21 2.98 -10.26 -15.35
N ASP A 22 3.62 -11.10 -16.16
CA ASP A 22 4.51 -12.18 -15.77
C ASP A 22 5.91 -11.56 -15.64
N GLU A 23 6.32 -11.24 -14.40
CA GLU A 23 7.73 -11.08 -14.09
C GLU A 23 8.04 -11.77 -12.75
N GLU A 24 8.60 -12.98 -12.88
CA GLU A 24 9.31 -13.73 -11.85
C GLU A 24 10.48 -12.90 -11.31
N ASP A 25 10.57 -12.73 -9.99
CA ASP A 25 11.76 -12.19 -9.32
C ASP A 25 12.22 -13.21 -8.28
N GLU A 26 12.91 -14.25 -8.79
CA GLU A 26 13.76 -15.15 -8.02
C GLU A 26 15.11 -14.47 -7.78
N ASP A 27 15.27 -13.79 -6.64
CA ASP A 27 16.59 -13.44 -6.12
C ASP A 27 16.91 -14.27 -4.87
N VAL A 28 17.44 -15.47 -5.11
CA VAL A 28 18.22 -16.24 -4.15
C VAL A 28 19.59 -15.58 -4.00
N VAL A 29 19.79 -14.81 -2.93
CA VAL A 29 21.12 -14.38 -2.49
C VAL A 29 21.46 -14.96 -1.11
N GLU A 30 22.13 -16.12 -1.13
CA GLU A 30 23.02 -16.53 -0.05
C GLU A 30 24.20 -15.55 0.02
N ASP A 31 24.36 -14.83 1.13
CA ASP A 31 25.64 -14.19 1.47
C ASP A 31 26.00 -14.56 2.91
N THR A 32 26.63 -15.73 3.01
CA THR A 32 27.50 -16.03 4.14
C THR A 32 28.66 -15.03 4.13
N LYS A 33 29.00 -14.51 5.33
CA LYS A 33 30.27 -13.84 5.69
C LYS A 33 30.39 -12.34 5.34
N ARG A 34 29.90 -11.49 6.24
CA ARG A 34 30.49 -10.16 6.51
C ARG A 34 30.72 -9.89 7.99
N LYS A 35 31.86 -10.40 8.48
CA LYS A 35 32.60 -9.80 9.60
C LYS A 35 32.83 -8.31 9.30
N ARG A 36 32.20 -7.41 10.06
CA ARG A 36 32.68 -6.03 10.21
C ARG A 36 32.58 -5.62 11.67
N VAL A 37 33.72 -5.77 12.34
CA VAL A 37 34.08 -5.12 13.58
C VAL A 37 34.01 -3.61 13.38
N LEU A 38 33.13 -2.92 14.10
CA LEU A 38 33.30 -1.52 14.53
C LEU A 38 32.58 -1.31 15.86
N ILE A 39 33.36 -1.41 16.93
CA ILE A 39 33.03 -1.01 18.29
C ILE A 39 33.06 0.53 18.35
N ARG A 40 31.96 1.19 18.73
CA ARG A 40 32.00 2.48 19.43
C ARG A 40 30.78 2.68 20.34
N SER A 41 31.04 2.50 21.63
CA SER A 41 30.46 3.23 22.77
C SER A 41 28.96 3.13 23.06
N GLY A 42 28.64 2.17 23.96
CA GLY A 42 27.86 2.43 25.17
C GLY A 42 26.32 2.48 25.06
N ARG A 43 25.65 1.40 25.50
CA ARG A 43 24.73 1.38 26.66
C ARG A 43 23.85 0.12 26.69
N LYS A 44 23.83 -0.48 27.88
CA LYS A 44 22.88 -1.46 28.45
C LYS A 44 22.82 -2.84 27.78
N VAL A 45 23.50 -3.79 28.44
CA VAL A 45 23.12 -5.20 28.42
C VAL A 45 21.71 -5.33 28.98
N SER A 46 20.73 -5.58 28.11
CA SER A 46 19.41 -6.03 28.52
C SER A 46 19.41 -7.55 28.47
N THR A 47 19.45 -8.16 29.65
CA THR A 47 19.11 -9.56 29.88
C THR A 47 17.70 -9.85 29.37
N GLY A 48 17.53 -10.91 28.59
CA GLY A 48 16.26 -11.63 28.51
C GLY A 48 15.48 -11.52 27.20
N GLU A 49 14.99 -12.69 26.79
CA GLU A 49 14.07 -12.98 25.69
C GLU A 49 14.74 -13.08 24.31
N GLY A 50 14.95 -14.33 23.87
CA GLY A 50 15.48 -14.68 22.56
C GLY A 50 14.79 -13.87 21.46
N SER A 51 15.55 -13.52 20.43
CA SER A 51 15.10 -12.80 19.25
C SER A 51 13.75 -13.31 18.76
N ARG A 52 12.65 -12.72 19.25
CA ARG A 52 11.30 -13.02 18.77
C ARG A 52 11.34 -12.71 17.30
N GLN A 53 11.26 -13.75 16.49
CA GLN A 53 11.31 -13.61 15.04
C GLN A 53 10.25 -12.60 14.63
N PRO A 54 10.56 -11.68 13.70
CA PRO A 54 9.59 -10.71 13.26
C PRO A 54 8.38 -11.47 12.70
N SER A 55 7.25 -11.35 13.37
CA SER A 55 5.99 -11.98 12.96
C SER A 55 4.95 -10.92 12.60
N CYS A 56 3.97 -11.32 11.80
CA CYS A 56 2.85 -10.47 11.44
C CYS A 56 1.96 -10.21 12.67
N GLN A 57 1.45 -8.99 12.80
CA GLN A 57 0.57 -8.61 13.92
C GLN A 57 -0.89 -9.03 13.76
N VAL A 58 -1.25 -9.65 12.64
CA VAL A 58 -2.60 -10.15 12.37
C VAL A 58 -2.88 -11.42 13.18
N GLU A 59 -4.09 -11.54 13.71
CA GLU A 59 -4.50 -12.71 14.48
C GLU A 59 -4.35 -13.99 13.66
N ASP A 60 -3.86 -15.04 14.31
CA ASP A 60 -3.60 -16.36 13.72
C ASP A 60 -2.65 -16.38 12.51
N CYS A 61 -1.92 -15.28 12.26
CA CYS A 61 -0.94 -15.23 11.21
C CYS A 61 0.42 -15.78 11.69
N ILE A 62 0.81 -16.92 11.14
CA ILE A 62 2.11 -17.58 11.39
C ILE A 62 3.17 -17.27 10.33
N ALA A 63 2.96 -16.25 9.49
CA ALA A 63 3.89 -15.91 8.43
C ALA A 63 5.23 -15.43 9.00
N ASP A 64 6.32 -16.11 8.62
CA ASP A 64 7.67 -15.69 8.95
C ASP A 64 8.04 -14.43 8.16
N MET A 65 8.59 -13.43 8.85
CA MET A 65 9.03 -12.18 8.24
C MET A 65 10.55 -11.99 8.28
N VAL A 66 11.34 -13.03 8.57
CA VAL A 66 12.82 -12.96 8.57
C VAL A 66 13.34 -12.46 7.21
N ASN A 67 12.83 -13.04 6.11
CA ASN A 67 13.20 -12.71 4.73
C ASN A 67 12.24 -11.71 4.05
N ALA A 68 11.25 -11.17 4.77
CA ALA A 68 10.32 -10.22 4.18
C ALA A 68 11.01 -8.88 3.86
N LYS A 69 10.50 -8.17 2.84
CA LYS A 69 10.99 -6.83 2.47
C LYS A 69 11.00 -5.89 3.69
N ALA A 70 11.97 -4.98 3.74
CA ALA A 70 12.19 -4.11 4.90
C ALA A 70 10.93 -3.31 5.34
N TYR A 71 10.11 -2.90 4.37
CA TYR A 71 8.81 -2.25 4.62
C TYR A 71 7.87 -3.12 5.46
N HIS A 72 7.67 -4.37 5.04
CA HIS A 72 6.83 -5.35 5.73
C HIS A 72 7.35 -5.59 7.16
N ARG A 73 8.66 -5.83 7.31
CA ARG A 73 9.30 -6.03 8.62
C ARG A 73 9.11 -4.84 9.56
N ARG A 74 9.30 -3.62 9.07
CA ARG A 74 9.12 -2.39 9.86
C ARG A 74 7.70 -2.23 10.38
N HIS A 75 6.72 -2.60 9.55
CA HIS A 75 5.30 -2.43 9.85
C HIS A 75 4.64 -3.68 10.45
N LYS A 76 5.40 -4.76 10.65
CA LYS A 76 4.93 -6.04 11.22
C LYS A 76 3.67 -6.55 10.52
N VAL A 77 3.69 -6.49 9.19
CA VAL A 77 2.61 -6.95 8.32
C VAL A 77 3.22 -7.73 7.15
N CYS A 78 2.75 -8.96 6.92
CA CYS A 78 3.18 -9.74 5.76
C CYS A 78 2.59 -9.18 4.46
N GLU A 79 3.16 -9.57 3.32
CA GLU A 79 2.72 -9.07 2.02
C GLU A 79 1.24 -9.37 1.74
N PHE A 80 0.77 -10.56 2.11
CA PHE A 80 -0.63 -10.95 1.98
C PHE A 80 -1.55 -10.00 2.77
N HIS A 81 -1.25 -9.75 4.05
CA HIS A 81 -2.09 -8.89 4.89
C HIS A 81 -1.98 -7.40 4.58
N ALA A 82 -0.87 -6.96 3.99
CA ALA A 82 -0.76 -5.59 3.47
C ALA A 82 -1.72 -5.35 2.28
N LYS A 83 -2.01 -6.40 1.51
CA LYS A 83 -2.90 -6.37 0.35
C LYS A 83 -4.33 -6.83 0.66
N SER A 84 -4.53 -7.54 1.77
CA SER A 84 -5.80 -8.15 2.16
C SER A 84 -6.92 -7.10 2.33
N PRO A 85 -8.15 -7.38 1.85
CA PRO A 85 -9.26 -6.47 2.00
C PRO A 85 -9.74 -6.32 3.44
N ALA A 86 -9.54 -7.33 4.29
CA ALA A 86 -9.93 -7.34 5.69
C ALA A 86 -9.10 -8.37 6.48
N VAL A 87 -8.73 -8.02 7.72
CA VAL A 87 -8.01 -8.87 8.66
C VAL A 87 -8.61 -8.73 10.06
N LEU A 88 -8.35 -9.69 10.95
CA LEU A 88 -8.75 -9.61 12.35
C LEU A 88 -7.54 -9.22 13.22
N ILE A 89 -7.70 -8.16 14.00
CA ILE A 89 -6.71 -7.69 14.98
C ILE A 89 -7.47 -7.21 16.22
N GLY A 90 -7.24 -7.86 17.36
CA GLY A 90 -7.97 -7.58 18.60
C GLY A 90 -9.48 -7.84 18.47
N GLY A 91 -9.88 -8.84 17.68
CA GLY A 91 -11.29 -9.16 17.39
C GLY A 91 -12.01 -8.13 16.50
N LEU A 92 -11.31 -7.12 15.97
CA LEU A 92 -11.89 -6.11 15.09
C LEU A 92 -11.49 -6.36 13.64
N ARG A 93 -12.44 -6.22 12.72
CA ARG A 93 -12.17 -6.24 11.28
C ARG A 93 -11.48 -4.95 10.86
N GLN A 94 -10.21 -5.08 10.47
CA GLN A 94 -9.36 -3.97 10.09
C GLN A 94 -8.80 -4.16 8.67
N ARG A 95 -8.34 -3.09 8.04
CA ARG A 95 -7.61 -3.09 6.77
C ARG A 95 -6.35 -2.23 6.92
N PHE A 96 -5.28 -2.64 6.24
CA PHE A 96 -4.04 -1.89 6.21
C PHE A 96 -4.18 -0.66 5.29
N CYS A 97 -3.95 0.54 5.83
CA CYS A 97 -3.93 1.77 5.05
C CYS A 97 -2.53 2.03 4.50
N GLN A 98 -2.36 1.93 3.17
CA GLN A 98 -1.07 2.14 2.51
C GLN A 98 -0.46 3.51 2.80
N GLN A 99 -1.30 4.54 2.94
CA GLN A 99 -0.87 5.92 3.16
C GLN A 99 -0.50 6.23 4.62
N CYS A 100 -0.97 5.41 5.56
CA CYS A 100 -0.69 5.58 6.98
C CYS A 100 0.29 4.52 7.51
N SER A 101 0.54 3.47 6.74
CA SER A 101 1.27 2.26 7.14
C SER A 101 0.76 1.68 8.47
N ARG A 102 -0.56 1.68 8.68
CA ARG A 102 -1.25 1.25 9.90
C ARG A 102 -2.58 0.58 9.57
N PHE A 103 -3.03 -0.30 10.46
CA PHE A 103 -4.37 -0.88 10.42
C PHE A 103 -5.42 0.10 10.95
N HIS A 104 -6.52 0.19 10.24
CA HIS A 104 -7.70 0.97 10.57
C HIS A 104 -8.94 0.08 10.48
N GLN A 105 -10.02 0.42 11.19
CA GLN A 105 -11.25 -0.35 11.07
C GLN A 105 -11.82 -0.26 9.66
N LEU A 106 -12.49 -1.30 9.17
CA LEU A 106 -13.09 -1.28 7.82
C LEU A 106 -14.04 -0.10 7.61
N ALA A 107 -14.74 0.36 8.66
CA ALA A 107 -15.63 1.51 8.63
C ALA A 107 -14.92 2.84 8.27
N GLU A 108 -13.59 2.92 8.41
CA GLU A 108 -12.80 4.10 8.04
C GLU A 108 -12.41 4.14 6.55
N PHE A 109 -12.84 3.16 5.76
CA PHE A 109 -12.54 3.04 4.32
C PHE A 109 -13.81 3.17 3.47
N ASP A 110 -13.61 3.49 2.18
CA ASP A 110 -14.67 3.52 1.17
C ASP A 110 -14.68 2.27 0.27
N GLU A 111 -14.07 1.16 0.73
CA GLU A 111 -13.84 -0.14 0.06
C GLU A 111 -13.12 -0.10 -1.31
N ALA A 112 -13.60 0.75 -2.22
CA ALA A 112 -13.03 1.10 -3.52
C ALA A 112 -11.62 1.72 -3.45
N LYS A 113 -11.18 2.15 -2.26
CA LYS A 113 -9.86 2.77 -2.04
C LYS A 113 -9.09 2.05 -0.93
N ARG A 114 -7.76 1.97 -1.10
CA ARG A 114 -6.81 1.35 -0.15
C ARG A 114 -6.28 2.32 0.92
N SER A 115 -6.72 3.56 0.90
CA SER A 115 -6.41 4.58 1.91
C SER A 115 -7.65 4.91 2.74
N CYS A 116 -7.46 5.24 4.02
CA CYS A 116 -8.56 5.66 4.89
C CYS A 116 -9.15 7.01 4.45
N ARG A 117 -10.43 7.22 4.72
CA ARG A 117 -11.22 8.43 4.36
C ARG A 117 -10.51 9.72 4.73
N ARG A 118 -9.92 9.76 5.94
CA ARG A 118 -9.18 10.91 6.46
C ARG A 118 -8.05 11.37 5.53
N ARG A 119 -7.30 10.42 4.96
CA ARG A 119 -6.19 10.74 4.06
C ARG A 119 -6.67 11.05 2.65
N LEU A 120 -7.71 10.35 2.19
CA LEU A 120 -8.30 10.55 0.87
C LEU A 120 -8.93 11.94 0.70
N ALA A 121 -9.61 12.46 1.73
CA ALA A 121 -10.21 13.79 1.70
C ALA A 121 -9.18 14.88 1.33
N GLY A 122 -8.02 14.88 1.98
CA GLY A 122 -6.95 15.84 1.68
C GLY A 122 -6.33 15.67 0.30
N HIS A 123 -6.26 14.45 -0.24
CA HIS A 123 -5.80 14.23 -1.62
C HIS A 123 -6.82 14.74 -2.65
N ASN A 124 -8.11 14.48 -2.44
CA ASN A 124 -9.19 14.92 -3.31
C ASN A 124 -9.33 16.44 -3.35
N GLU A 125 -9.06 17.13 -2.23
CA GLU A 125 -9.08 18.60 -2.18
C GLU A 125 -7.95 19.20 -3.02
N ARG A 126 -6.71 18.71 -2.86
CA ARG A 126 -5.57 19.19 -3.66
C ARG A 126 -5.76 18.97 -5.16
N ARG A 127 -6.30 17.81 -5.55
CA ARG A 127 -6.63 17.54 -6.96
C ARG A 127 -7.71 18.48 -7.49
N ARG A 128 -8.75 18.79 -6.71
CA ARG A 128 -9.78 19.75 -7.15
C ARG A 128 -9.20 21.16 -7.34
N LYS A 129 -8.28 21.58 -6.47
CA LYS A 129 -7.63 22.91 -6.54
C LYS A 129 -6.71 23.06 -7.76
N SER A 130 -6.02 22.01 -8.18
CA SER A 130 -5.10 22.07 -9.33
C SER A 130 -5.80 22.09 -10.69
N HIS A 131 -7.08 21.71 -10.75
CA HIS A 131 -7.88 21.75 -11.98
C HIS A 131 -8.68 23.05 -12.15
N ASP A 132 -8.73 23.91 -11.14
CA ASP A 132 -9.50 25.16 -11.13
C ASP A 132 -8.63 26.41 -11.40
N SER A 133 -7.40 26.22 -11.88
CA SER A 133 -6.55 27.31 -12.35
C SER A 133 -6.74 27.50 -13.86
N PRO A 134 -7.59 28.45 -14.33
CA PRO A 134 -7.58 28.83 -15.73
C PRO A 134 -6.22 29.45 -16.04
N GLY A 135 -5.51 28.87 -17.01
CA GLY A 135 -4.31 29.46 -17.57
C GLY A 135 -4.65 30.81 -18.21
N GLU A 136 -4.25 31.89 -17.55
CA GLU A 136 -4.06 33.18 -18.21
C GLU A 136 -2.85 33.01 -19.14
N GLY A 137 -3.13 32.79 -20.42
CA GLY A 137 -2.13 32.79 -21.47
C GLY A 137 -1.64 34.22 -21.77
N PRO A 138 -0.34 34.44 -22.02
CA PRO A 138 0.16 35.76 -22.37
C PRO A 138 -0.25 36.12 -23.81
N ILE A 139 -0.72 37.36 -23.98
CA ILE A 139 -0.93 38.05 -25.28
C ILE A 139 0.42 38.42 -25.88
#